data_AF-A0A094HZE7-F1
#
_entry.id   AF-A0A094HZE7-F1
#
_cell.length_a   1.000
_cell.length_b   1.000
_cell.length_c   1.000
_cell.angle_alpha   90.00
_cell.angle_beta   90.00
_cell.angle_gamma   90.00
#
_symmetry.space_group_name_H-M   'P 1'
#
loop_
_entity.id
_entity.type
_entity.pdbx_description
1 polymer ?
#
loop_
_entity_poly.entity_id
_entity_poly.type
_entity_poly.pdbx_seq_one_letter_code
_entity_poly.pdbx_strand_id
1 'polypeptide(L)'
;MKLTASLRTSAAAAGRGLDFTHAVIGGGVVGLAVARSLKTKLCIEGRERLYDLCERWNIPHKKCGKWIVAQTPQQLEKLQQIHALSNDLNVPTSFIPLPKASTLEPLIRARAGILESPTTGIIDSHTYTHALLGALSSAGADIALNTSLTSVRALPDGAGWELTTRDAATGEESTITAVTLVNAAGLGACEVNNMVLPAERHMKAFYAKGSYFSYSGAAPASRLIYPAPEPDLAGLGTHLTLDMAGQARFGPDVEGGAGDSRVCAWD
;
A
#
# COMPACT_ATOMS: atom_id res chain seq x y z
N MET A 1 -30.25 27.84 3.61
CA MET A 1 -30.53 26.41 3.79
C MET A 1 -29.20 25.69 4.00
N LYS A 2 -28.74 25.60 5.26
CA LYS A 2 -27.51 24.86 5.60
C LYS A 2 -27.87 23.37 5.59
N LEU A 3 -27.44 22.65 4.56
CA LEU A 3 -27.42 21.19 4.58
C LEU A 3 -26.34 20.76 5.59
N THR A 4 -26.72 20.64 6.86
CA THR A 4 -25.93 19.92 7.86
C THR A 4 -26.09 18.44 7.59
N ALA A 5 -25.37 17.92 6.59
CA ALA A 5 -25.10 16.50 6.50
C ALA A 5 -24.11 16.17 7.63
N SER A 6 -24.63 15.78 8.79
CA SER A 6 -23.84 15.14 9.83
C SER A 6 -23.47 13.75 9.29
N LEU A 7 -22.35 13.67 8.56
CA LEU A 7 -21.77 12.39 8.18
C LEU A 7 -21.12 11.82 9.46
N ARG A 8 -21.91 11.16 10.29
CA ARG A 8 -21.36 10.37 11.41
C ARG A 8 -20.75 9.12 10.83
N THR A 9 -19.46 9.19 10.52
CA THR A 9 -18.67 8.03 10.15
C THR A 9 -18.15 7.39 11.43
N SER A 10 -18.61 6.18 11.73
CA SER A 10 -18.04 5.35 12.78
C SER A 10 -16.97 4.43 12.19
N ALA A 11 -15.73 4.53 12.67
CA ALA A 11 -14.67 3.60 12.31
C ALA A 11 -14.38 2.67 13.49
N ALA A 12 -14.46 1.36 13.23
CA ALA A 12 -14.06 0.31 14.15
C ALA A 12 -12.74 -0.29 13.66
N ALA A 13 -11.67 -0.14 14.45
CA ALA A 13 -10.37 -0.71 14.14
C ALA A 13 -10.12 -1.91 15.07
N ALA A 14 -9.94 -3.09 14.49
CA ALA A 14 -9.32 -4.19 15.20
C ALA A 14 -7.85 -3.85 15.42
N GLY A 15 -7.38 -3.86 16.67
CA GLY A 15 -5.97 -3.73 17.02
C GLY A 15 -5.19 -4.95 16.53
N ARG A 16 -4.90 -5.01 15.23
CA ARG A 16 -3.96 -5.99 14.66
C ARG A 16 -2.73 -5.18 14.28
N GLY A 17 -1.62 -5.45 14.96
CA GLY A 17 -0.33 -4.75 14.87
C GLY A 17 0.37 -4.88 13.52
N LEU A 18 -0.30 -4.50 12.44
CA LEU A 18 0.32 -4.17 11.16
C LEU A 18 0.84 -2.75 11.28
N ASP A 19 1.95 -2.61 11.98
CA ASP A 19 2.66 -1.35 12.06
C ASP A 19 3.62 -1.25 10.85
N PHE A 20 3.31 -0.32 9.95
CA PHE A 20 4.16 -0.04 8.80
C PHE A 20 5.12 1.08 9.16
N THR A 21 6.21 0.77 9.85
CA THR A 21 7.26 1.75 10.18
C THR A 21 7.99 2.34 8.95
N HIS A 22 7.72 1.78 7.77
CA HIS A 22 8.29 2.18 6.49
C HIS A 22 7.23 2.01 5.39
N ALA A 23 6.95 3.09 4.65
CA ALA A 23 6.00 3.10 3.55
C ALA A 23 6.59 3.80 2.31
N VAL A 24 6.41 3.18 1.13
CA VAL A 24 6.85 3.71 -0.16
C VAL A 24 5.67 4.35 -0.89
N ILE A 25 5.85 5.60 -1.31
CA ILE A 25 4.99 6.23 -2.32
C ILE A 25 5.47 5.72 -3.68
N GLY A 26 4.74 4.75 -4.24
CA GLY A 26 5.10 4.12 -5.49
C GLY A 26 5.02 5.07 -6.68
N GLY A 27 6.06 5.13 -7.51
CA GLY A 27 6.04 5.87 -8.78
C GLY A 27 5.16 5.25 -9.87
N GLY A 28 4.42 4.17 -9.61
CA GLY A 28 3.64 3.42 -10.61
C GLY A 28 4.41 2.32 -11.34
N VAL A 29 5.73 2.43 -11.47
CA VAL A 29 6.59 1.64 -12.39
C VAL A 29 6.58 0.12 -12.17
N VAL A 30 6.57 -0.36 -10.91
CA VAL A 30 6.65 -1.81 -10.61
C VAL A 30 5.26 -2.48 -10.67
N GLY A 31 4.18 -1.70 -10.55
CA GLY A 31 2.81 -2.19 -10.72
C GLY A 31 2.40 -2.44 -12.19
N LEU A 32 3.25 -2.01 -13.14
CA LEU A 32 2.96 -2.01 -14.57
C LEU A 32 3.00 -3.39 -15.23
N ALA A 33 3.43 -4.44 -14.54
CA ALA A 33 3.37 -5.80 -15.08
C ALA A 33 1.93 -6.23 -15.46
N VAL A 34 0.91 -5.58 -14.90
CA VAL A 34 -0.50 -5.72 -15.28
C VAL A 34 -1.02 -4.35 -15.72
N ALA A 35 -0.55 -3.90 -16.88
CA ALA A 35 -1.01 -2.66 -17.52
C ALA A 35 -2.54 -2.58 -17.53
N ARG A 36 -3.09 -1.41 -17.21
CA ARG A 36 -4.54 -1.09 -17.20
C ARG A 36 -5.37 -1.65 -16.03
N SER A 37 -4.77 -2.35 -15.08
CA SER A 37 -5.43 -2.72 -13.82
C SER A 37 -5.84 -1.50 -12.99
N LEU A 38 -6.84 -1.66 -12.11
CA LEU A 38 -7.22 -0.65 -11.12
C LEU A 38 -6.02 -0.22 -10.27
N LYS A 39 -5.14 -1.17 -9.93
CA LYS A 39 -3.90 -0.92 -9.18
C LYS A 39 -3.02 0.13 -9.85
N THR A 40 -2.82 0.05 -11.17
CA THR A 40 -1.99 1.00 -11.90
C THR A 40 -2.61 2.39 -11.90
N LYS A 41 -3.90 2.49 -12.22
CA LYS A 41 -4.63 3.77 -12.27
C LYS A 41 -4.61 4.48 -10.91
N LEU A 42 -5.02 3.76 -9.86
CA LEU A 42 -5.08 4.30 -8.50
C LEU A 42 -3.70 4.60 -7.92
N CYS A 43 -2.64 3.88 -8.31
CA CYS A 43 -1.28 4.19 -7.86
C CYS A 43 -0.78 5.51 -8.45
N ILE A 44 -1.01 5.75 -9.74
CA ILE A 44 -0.58 6.99 -10.41
C ILE A 44 -1.36 8.18 -9.86
N GLU A 45 -2.69 8.08 -9.83
CA GLU A 45 -3.55 9.15 -9.32
C GLU A 45 -3.33 9.39 -7.81
N GLY A 46 -3.27 8.30 -7.03
CA GLY A 46 -3.06 8.33 -5.60
C GLY A 46 -1.71 8.94 -5.22
N ARG A 47 -0.65 8.71 -5.99
CA ARG A 47 0.66 9.35 -5.79
C ARG A 47 0.56 10.87 -5.80
N GLU A 48 -0.06 11.44 -6.83
CA GLU A 48 -0.17 12.90 -6.97
C GLU A 48 -0.99 13.50 -5.83
N ARG A 49 -2.16 12.91 -5.54
CA ARG A 49 -3.03 13.34 -4.44
C ARG A 49 -2.34 13.22 -3.09
N LEU A 50 -1.55 12.17 -2.88
CA LEU A 50 -0.84 11.94 -1.62
C LEU A 50 0.29 12.95 -1.43
N TYR A 51 1.08 13.26 -2.45
CA TYR A 51 2.10 14.31 -2.34
C TYR A 51 1.49 15.68 -2.05
N ASP A 52 0.45 16.07 -2.79
CA ASP A 52 -0.28 17.33 -2.54
C ASP A 52 -0.82 17.39 -1.10
N LEU A 53 -1.42 16.29 -0.61
CA LEU A 53 -1.90 16.22 0.76
C LEU A 53 -0.75 16.35 1.78
N CYS A 54 0.38 15.67 1.53
CA CYS A 54 1.52 15.73 2.44
C CYS A 54 2.12 17.13 2.51
N GLU A 55 2.19 17.84 1.38
CA GLU A 55 2.63 19.24 1.35
C GLU A 55 1.64 20.14 2.10
N ARG A 56 0.34 20.02 1.83
CA ARG A 56 -0.71 20.83 2.49
C ARG A 56 -0.81 20.61 4.00
N TRP A 57 -0.62 19.38 4.46
CA TRP A 57 -0.77 19.01 5.88
C TRP A 57 0.56 18.87 6.61
N ASN A 58 1.67 19.24 5.96
CA ASN A 58 3.02 19.16 6.51
C ASN A 58 3.37 17.75 7.04
N ILE A 59 2.97 16.72 6.30
CA ILE A 59 3.27 15.32 6.60
C ILE A 59 4.68 15.02 6.07
N PRO A 60 5.61 14.53 6.91
CA PRO A 60 6.96 14.22 6.48
C PRO A 60 6.97 13.20 5.34
N HIS A 61 7.60 13.57 4.23
CA HIS A 61 7.75 12.72 3.05
C HIS A 61 9.00 13.11 2.25
N LYS A 62 9.49 12.20 1.41
CA LYS A 62 10.68 12.44 0.58
C LYS A 62 10.58 11.77 -0.78
N LYS A 63 10.65 12.56 -1.86
CA LYS A 63 10.84 12.09 -3.25
C LYS A 63 12.31 11.66 -3.46
N CYS A 64 12.70 10.54 -2.84
CA CYS A 64 14.08 10.03 -2.90
C CYS A 64 14.41 9.26 -4.19
N GLY A 65 13.42 8.99 -5.04
CA GLY A 65 13.58 8.21 -6.26
C GLY A 65 13.79 6.72 -5.99
N LYS A 66 13.71 5.94 -7.05
CA LYS A 66 13.97 4.50 -7.03
C LYS A 66 14.74 4.08 -8.26
N TRP A 67 15.73 3.22 -8.07
CA TRP A 67 16.40 2.50 -9.15
C TRP A 67 15.94 1.05 -9.19
N ILE A 68 15.57 0.61 -10.39
CA ILE A 68 15.31 -0.79 -10.69
C ILE A 68 16.54 -1.33 -11.41
N VAL A 69 17.23 -2.28 -10.80
CA VAL A 69 18.57 -2.72 -11.23
C VAL A 69 18.52 -4.06 -11.95
N ALA A 70 19.08 -4.10 -13.17
CA ALA A 70 19.25 -5.31 -13.95
C ALA A 70 20.69 -5.83 -13.84
N GLN A 71 20.82 -7.12 -13.54
CA GLN A 71 22.06 -7.88 -13.51
C GLN A 71 22.30 -8.66 -14.80
N THR A 72 21.25 -9.00 -15.55
CA THR A 72 21.34 -9.81 -16.78
C THR A 72 20.73 -9.08 -17.98
N PRO A 73 21.12 -9.44 -19.22
CA PRO A 73 20.49 -8.90 -20.43
C PRO A 73 18.97 -9.11 -20.48
N GLN A 74 18.47 -10.25 -19.98
CA GLN A 74 17.04 -10.57 -19.92
C GLN A 74 16.30 -9.61 -18.97
N GLN A 75 16.90 -9.32 -17.81
CA GLN A 75 16.36 -8.32 -16.89
C GLN A 75 16.36 -6.92 -17.52
N LEU A 76 17.40 -6.57 -18.29
CA LEU A 76 17.45 -5.29 -19.01
C LEU A 76 16.32 -5.17 -20.05
N GLU A 77 16.07 -6.22 -20.83
CA GLU A 77 14.95 -6.26 -21.78
C GLU A 77 13.62 -6.02 -21.05
N LYS A 78 13.45 -6.61 -19.86
CA LYS A 78 12.27 -6.36 -19.03
C LYS A 78 12.16 -4.89 -18.59
N LEU A 79 13.28 -4.26 -18.22
CA LEU A 79 13.29 -2.82 -17.92
C LEU A 79 12.92 -1.97 -19.13
N GLN A 80 13.33 -2.35 -20.35
CA GLN A 80 12.95 -1.64 -21.58
C GLN A 80 11.44 -1.72 -21.82
N GLN A 81 10.83 -2.89 -21.61
CA GLN A 81 9.37 -3.06 -21.68
C GLN A 81 8.65 -2.20 -20.64
N ILE A 82 9.14 -2.19 -19.39
CA ILE A 82 8.60 -1.36 -18.30
C ILE A 82 8.72 0.13 -18.65
N HIS A 83 9.85 0.56 -19.22
CA HIS A 83 10.06 1.94 -19.64
C HIS A 83 9.07 2.36 -20.73
N ALA A 84 8.88 1.53 -21.77
CA ALA A 84 7.91 1.79 -22.84
C ALA A 84 6.49 1.96 -22.28
N LEU A 85 6.05 1.03 -21.42
CA LEU A 85 4.74 1.11 -20.79
C LEU A 85 4.60 2.30 -19.82
N SER A 86 5.68 2.67 -19.13
CA SER A 86 5.69 3.86 -18.29
C SER A 86 5.44 5.12 -19.13
N ASN A 87 6.08 5.23 -20.30
CA ASN A 87 5.89 6.34 -21.22
C ASN A 87 4.44 6.40 -21.75
N ASP A 88 3.85 5.26 -22.12
CA ASP A 88 2.45 5.18 -22.58
C ASP A 88 1.45 5.68 -21.51
N LEU A 89 1.81 5.55 -20.23
CA LEU A 89 0.99 5.97 -19.09
C LEU A 89 1.41 7.31 -18.50
N ASN A 90 2.31 8.06 -19.16
CA ASN A 90 2.87 9.32 -18.69
C ASN A 90 3.52 9.22 -17.30
N VAL A 91 4.11 8.06 -16.99
CA VAL A 91 4.89 7.82 -15.78
C VAL A 91 6.36 8.10 -16.08
N PRO A 92 6.97 9.13 -15.46
CA PRO A 92 8.34 9.50 -15.77
C PRO A 92 9.31 8.39 -15.35
N THR A 93 10.14 7.97 -16.29
CA THR A 93 11.24 7.04 -16.06
C THR A 93 12.41 7.37 -16.98
N SER A 94 13.63 7.01 -16.60
CA SER A 94 14.81 7.21 -17.44
C SER A 94 15.87 6.13 -17.22
N PHE A 95 16.63 5.78 -18.26
CA PHE A 95 17.77 4.88 -18.10
C PHE A 95 18.99 5.65 -17.59
N ILE A 96 19.65 5.12 -16.56
CA ILE A 96 20.87 5.70 -16.01
C ILE A 96 22.10 5.03 -16.65
N PRO A 97 23.01 5.81 -17.28
CA PRO A 97 24.28 5.27 -17.75
C PRO A 97 25.08 4.66 -16.60
N LEU A 98 25.56 3.43 -16.76
CA LEU A 98 26.31 2.72 -15.70
C LEU A 98 27.52 3.50 -15.16
N PRO A 99 28.34 4.21 -15.96
CA PRO A 99 29.43 5.02 -15.42
C PRO A 99 28.95 6.12 -14.48
N LYS A 100 27.81 6.75 -14.79
CA LYS A 100 27.18 7.75 -13.91
C LYS A 100 26.65 7.12 -12.64
N ALA A 101 26.13 5.90 -12.73
CA ALA A 101 25.59 5.17 -11.58
C ALA A 101 26.67 4.86 -10.53
N SER A 102 27.87 4.47 -10.95
CA SER A 102 29.00 4.20 -10.04
C SER A 102 29.48 5.45 -9.28
N THR A 103 29.25 6.65 -9.81
CA THR A 103 29.51 7.90 -9.08
C THR A 103 28.39 8.22 -8.08
N LEU A 104 27.14 7.96 -8.47
CA LEU A 104 25.97 8.31 -7.66
C LEU A 104 25.70 7.34 -6.51
N GLU A 105 25.90 6.02 -6.73
CA GLU A 105 25.70 4.97 -5.72
C GLU A 105 26.82 3.92 -5.87
N PRO A 106 28.02 4.18 -5.33
CA PRO A 106 29.21 3.36 -5.58
C PRO A 106 29.08 1.92 -5.07
N LEU A 107 28.17 1.67 -4.11
CA LEU A 107 27.95 0.34 -3.54
C LEU A 107 26.88 -0.47 -4.28
N ILE A 108 26.20 0.12 -5.27
CA ILE A 108 25.12 -0.53 -6.01
C ILE A 108 25.65 -1.15 -7.29
N ARG A 109 25.47 -2.47 -7.40
CA ARG A 109 25.83 -3.23 -8.60
C ARG A 109 24.62 -3.39 -9.51
N ALA A 110 24.73 -2.91 -10.75
CA ALA A 110 23.76 -3.16 -11.81
C ALA A 110 24.51 -3.48 -13.11
N ARG A 111 24.73 -4.77 -13.40
CA ARG A 111 25.64 -5.18 -14.48
C ARG A 111 25.08 -4.89 -15.88
N ALA A 112 23.77 -4.94 -16.05
CA ALA A 112 23.14 -4.82 -17.37
C ALA A 112 22.47 -3.45 -17.58
N GLY A 113 21.87 -2.86 -16.54
CA GLY A 113 21.30 -1.52 -16.65
C GLY A 113 20.47 -1.11 -15.45
N ILE A 114 20.04 0.14 -15.47
CA ILE A 114 19.29 0.78 -14.39
C ILE A 114 18.15 1.58 -15.00
N LEU A 115 16.92 1.30 -14.56
CA LEU A 115 15.77 2.14 -14.84
C LEU A 115 15.43 2.97 -13.59
N GLU A 116 15.48 4.29 -13.73
CA GLU A 116 15.14 5.23 -12.68
C GLU A 116 13.64 5.58 -12.72
N SER A 117 13.04 5.63 -11.53
CA SER A 117 11.73 6.20 -11.26
C SER A 117 11.90 7.40 -10.31
N PRO A 118 11.98 8.64 -10.83
CA PRO A 118 12.30 9.81 -10.03
C PRO A 118 11.16 10.24 -9.11
N THR A 119 9.92 9.87 -9.41
CA THR A 119 8.73 10.24 -8.61
C THR A 119 8.43 9.28 -7.46
N THR A 120 9.17 8.17 -7.36
CA THR A 120 9.05 7.27 -6.20
C THR A 120 9.59 7.95 -4.94
N GLY A 121 8.94 7.73 -3.81
CA GLY A 121 9.35 8.33 -2.54
C GLY A 121 8.96 7.50 -1.32
N ILE A 122 9.10 8.11 -0.16
CA ILE A 122 8.74 7.55 1.15
C ILE A 122 7.91 8.55 1.95
N ILE A 123 7.15 8.05 2.91
CA ILE A 123 6.26 8.83 3.78
C ILE A 123 6.36 8.34 5.22
N ASP A 124 6.24 9.25 6.17
CA ASP A 124 5.95 8.92 7.56
C ASP A 124 4.47 8.50 7.70
N SER A 125 4.25 7.19 7.70
CA SER A 125 2.93 6.55 7.78
C SER A 125 2.20 6.82 9.08
N HIS A 126 2.91 6.97 10.20
CA HIS A 126 2.32 7.28 11.50
C HIS A 126 1.75 8.70 11.49
N THR A 127 2.57 9.67 11.08
CA THR A 127 2.14 11.06 10.97
C THR A 127 0.99 11.19 9.97
N TYR A 128 1.07 10.49 8.84
CA TYR A 128 -0.02 10.42 7.86
C TYR A 128 -1.33 9.89 8.47
N THR A 129 -1.28 8.77 9.18
CA THR A 129 -2.46 8.14 9.78
C THR A 129 -3.04 9.01 10.90
N HIS A 130 -2.20 9.64 11.73
CA HIS A 130 -2.65 10.60 12.74
C HIS A 130 -3.28 11.85 12.13
N ALA A 131 -2.75 12.35 11.01
CA ALA A 131 -3.34 13.48 10.30
C ALA A 131 -4.74 13.13 9.77
N LEU A 132 -4.92 11.93 9.20
CA LEU A 132 -6.24 11.44 8.79
C LEU A 132 -7.21 11.29 9.98
N LEU A 133 -6.73 10.76 11.11
CA LEU A 133 -7.51 10.64 12.33
C LEU A 133 -8.00 12.02 12.81
N GLY A 134 -7.10 13.00 12.86
CA GLY A 134 -7.43 14.38 13.24
C GLY A 134 -8.41 15.03 12.27
N ALA A 135 -8.27 14.78 10.96
CA ALA A 135 -9.20 15.27 9.96
C ALA A 135 -10.60 14.67 10.12
N LEU A 136 -10.70 13.37 10.39
CA LEU A 136 -11.97 12.70 10.67
C LEU A 136 -12.63 13.27 11.93
N SER A 137 -11.89 13.38 13.04
CA SER A 137 -12.42 13.97 14.28
C SER A 137 -12.88 15.42 14.09
N SER A 138 -12.11 16.22 13.35
CA SER A 138 -12.48 17.62 13.04
C SER A 138 -13.73 17.73 12.16
N ALA A 139 -14.00 16.70 11.35
CA ALA A 139 -15.23 16.60 10.57
C ALA A 139 -16.43 16.08 11.38
N GLY A 140 -16.26 15.76 12.67
CA GLY A 140 -17.32 15.26 13.55
C GLY A 140 -17.55 13.75 13.46
N ALA A 141 -16.54 12.98 13.00
CA ALA A 141 -16.59 11.52 13.02
C ALA A 141 -16.48 10.96 14.44
N ASP A 142 -17.23 9.89 14.71
CA ASP A 142 -17.11 9.10 15.93
C ASP A 142 -16.10 7.97 15.71
N ILE A 143 -15.13 7.80 16.61
CA ILE A 143 -14.11 6.74 16.50
C ILE A 143 -14.27 5.78 17.67
N ALA A 144 -14.58 4.53 17.37
CA ALA A 144 -14.81 3.47 18.34
C ALA A 144 -13.67 2.44 18.24
N LEU A 145 -12.66 2.60 19.08
CA LEU A 145 -11.55 1.65 19.20
C LEU A 145 -11.93 0.49 20.12
N ASN A 146 -11.21 -0.63 20.02
CA ASN A 146 -11.51 -1.87 20.77
C ASN A 146 -12.92 -2.42 20.50
N THR A 147 -13.52 -2.03 19.38
CA THR A 147 -14.85 -2.43 18.96
C THR A 147 -14.72 -3.36 17.76
N SER A 148 -14.96 -4.64 17.95
CA SER A 148 -14.87 -5.66 16.89
C SER A 148 -16.24 -5.91 16.26
N LEU A 149 -16.31 -5.98 14.93
CA LEU A 149 -17.54 -6.29 14.21
C LEU A 149 -17.79 -7.81 14.25
N THR A 150 -18.96 -8.24 14.74
CA THR A 150 -19.32 -9.66 14.86
C THR A 150 -20.42 -10.09 13.91
N SER A 151 -21.28 -9.16 13.49
CA SER A 151 -22.37 -9.45 12.55
C SER A 151 -22.78 -8.21 11.76
N VAL A 152 -23.27 -8.42 10.54
CA VAL A 152 -23.86 -7.39 9.69
C VAL A 152 -25.15 -7.96 9.10
N ARG A 153 -26.24 -7.21 9.20
CA ARG A 153 -27.51 -7.53 8.53
C ARG A 153 -28.03 -6.35 7.73
N ALA A 154 -28.62 -6.62 6.58
CA ALA A 154 -29.38 -5.62 5.85
C ALA A 154 -30.68 -5.31 6.62
N LEU A 155 -31.02 -4.03 6.73
CA LEU A 155 -32.32 -3.61 7.24
C LEU A 155 -33.39 -3.76 6.15
N PRO A 156 -34.68 -3.93 6.53
CA PRO A 156 -35.78 -4.01 5.57
C PRO A 156 -35.86 -2.80 4.62
N ASP A 157 -36.46 -3.02 3.45
CA ASP A 157 -36.76 -1.98 2.46
C ASP A 157 -35.54 -1.15 1.98
N GLY A 158 -34.33 -1.70 2.15
CA GLY A 158 -33.10 -1.01 1.77
C GLY A 158 -32.73 0.16 2.70
N ALA A 159 -33.24 0.18 3.93
CA ALA A 159 -32.99 1.26 4.89
C ALA A 159 -31.54 1.35 5.39
N GLY A 160 -30.68 0.38 5.03
CA GLY A 160 -29.27 0.35 5.36
C GLY A 160 -28.86 -0.96 6.02
N TRP A 161 -28.03 -0.84 7.05
CA TRP A 161 -27.35 -1.94 7.72
C TRP A 161 -27.54 -1.83 9.23
N GLU A 162 -27.67 -2.97 9.90
CA GLU A 162 -27.41 -3.08 11.32
C GLU A 162 -26.15 -3.90 11.54
N LEU A 163 -25.29 -3.39 12.42
CA LEU A 163 -24.01 -3.97 12.78
C LEU A 163 -24.06 -4.37 14.25
N THR A 164 -23.68 -5.61 14.55
CA THR A 164 -23.40 -6.03 15.93
C THR A 164 -21.91 -5.90 16.16
N THR A 165 -21.55 -5.18 17.21
CA THR A 165 -20.18 -4.98 17.63
C THR A 165 -19.95 -5.52 19.03
N ARG A 166 -18.73 -5.97 19.29
CA ARG A 166 -18.29 -6.47 20.59
C ARG A 166 -17.11 -5.67 21.09
N ASP A 167 -17.22 -5.16 22.31
CA ASP A 167 -16.11 -4.53 23.03
C ASP A 167 -15.07 -5.58 23.42
N ALA A 168 -13.82 -5.33 23.06
CA ALA A 168 -12.73 -6.30 23.22
C ALA A 168 -12.26 -6.46 24.68
N ALA A 169 -12.54 -5.48 25.55
CA ALA A 169 -12.12 -5.52 26.95
C ALA A 169 -13.17 -6.19 27.85
N THR A 170 -14.44 -5.90 27.62
CA THR A 170 -15.57 -6.35 28.45
C THR A 170 -16.33 -7.53 27.83
N GLY A 171 -16.26 -7.70 26.51
CA GLY A 171 -17.02 -8.71 25.77
C GLY A 171 -18.48 -8.34 25.54
N GLU A 172 -18.93 -7.16 26.00
CA GLU A 172 -20.29 -6.67 25.81
C GLU A 172 -20.60 -6.44 24.32
N GLU A 173 -21.82 -6.77 23.91
CA GLU A 173 -22.30 -6.53 22.55
C GLU A 173 -23.20 -5.30 22.48
N SER A 174 -23.12 -4.59 21.37
CA SER A 174 -23.95 -3.42 21.07
C SER A 174 -24.32 -3.42 19.60
N THR A 175 -25.43 -2.76 19.25
CA THR A 175 -25.88 -2.62 17.87
C THR A 175 -25.82 -1.17 17.39
N ILE A 176 -25.44 -1.01 16.12
CA ILE A 176 -25.34 0.28 15.43
C ILE A 176 -26.05 0.15 14.09
N THR A 177 -26.79 1.17 13.67
CA THR A 177 -27.38 1.23 12.33
C THR A 177 -26.65 2.26 11.46
N ALA A 178 -26.52 1.95 10.17
CA ALA A 178 -25.86 2.82 9.20
C ALA A 178 -26.54 2.72 7.83
N VAL A 179 -26.70 3.85 7.14
CA VAL A 179 -27.24 3.86 5.76
C VAL A 179 -26.21 3.30 4.77
N THR A 180 -24.92 3.51 5.04
CA THR A 180 -23.81 3.08 4.18
C THR A 180 -22.77 2.35 5.00
N LEU A 181 -22.32 1.20 4.49
CA LEU A 181 -21.23 0.41 5.05
C LEU A 181 -20.06 0.37 4.07
N VAL A 182 -18.87 0.74 4.55
CA VAL A 182 -17.62 0.64 3.79
C VAL A 182 -16.73 -0.40 4.44
N ASN A 183 -16.45 -1.50 3.73
CA ASN A 183 -15.55 -2.54 4.21
C ASN A 183 -14.09 -2.17 3.91
N ALA A 184 -13.35 -1.78 4.94
CA ALA A 184 -11.91 -1.47 4.88
C ALA A 184 -11.09 -2.28 5.90
N ALA A 185 -11.52 -3.50 6.22
CA ALA A 185 -10.99 -4.32 7.33
C ALA A 185 -9.61 -4.98 7.06
N GLY A 186 -8.87 -4.56 6.03
CA GLY A 186 -7.56 -5.12 5.68
C GLY A 186 -7.61 -6.64 5.49
N LEU A 187 -6.81 -7.37 6.28
CA LEU A 187 -6.79 -8.85 6.27
C LEU A 187 -8.14 -9.49 6.64
N GLY A 188 -9.01 -8.78 7.36
CA GLY A 188 -10.36 -9.22 7.71
C GLY A 188 -11.42 -8.89 6.65
N ALA A 189 -11.04 -8.30 5.50
CA ALA A 189 -12.02 -7.85 4.50
C ALA A 189 -12.89 -9.00 3.97
N CYS A 190 -12.33 -10.20 3.76
CA CYS A 190 -13.10 -11.37 3.34
C CYS A 190 -14.10 -11.83 4.42
N GLU A 191 -13.71 -11.77 5.71
CA GLU A 191 -14.59 -12.13 6.82
C GLU A 191 -15.81 -11.20 6.85
N VAL A 192 -15.58 -9.88 6.81
CA VAL A 192 -16.67 -8.87 6.78
C VAL A 192 -17.52 -9.01 5.52
N ASN A 193 -16.91 -9.26 4.36
CA ASN A 193 -17.65 -9.49 3.11
C ASN A 193 -18.57 -10.71 3.22
N ASN A 194 -18.09 -11.80 3.81
CA ASN A 194 -18.86 -13.04 3.95
C ASN A 194 -19.96 -12.95 5.01
N MET A 195 -19.90 -11.99 5.94
CA MET A 195 -21.03 -11.66 6.82
C MET A 195 -22.24 -11.11 6.05
N VAL A 196 -22.00 -10.47 4.90
CA VAL A 196 -23.02 -9.79 4.09
C VAL A 196 -23.46 -10.63 2.89
N LEU A 197 -22.52 -11.31 2.24
CA LEU A 197 -22.80 -12.06 1.01
C LEU A 197 -23.37 -13.45 1.29
N PRO A 198 -24.20 -13.99 0.36
CA PRO A 198 -24.63 -15.37 0.44
C PRO A 198 -23.45 -16.33 0.22
N ALA A 199 -23.59 -17.57 0.71
CA ALA A 199 -22.50 -18.54 0.81
C ALA A 199 -21.77 -18.81 -0.52
N GLU A 200 -22.50 -18.83 -1.63
CA GLU A 200 -21.96 -19.04 -2.97
C GLU A 200 -21.05 -17.91 -3.48
N ARG A 201 -21.09 -16.73 -2.83
CA ARG A 201 -20.24 -15.58 -3.13
C ARG A 201 -19.17 -15.34 -2.06
N HIS A 202 -19.00 -16.26 -1.11
CA HIS A 202 -17.99 -16.14 -0.08
C HIS A 202 -16.59 -16.16 -0.68
N MET A 203 -15.74 -15.26 -0.19
CA MET A 203 -14.35 -15.15 -0.58
C MET A 203 -13.46 -15.80 0.47
N LYS A 204 -12.36 -16.40 0.03
CA LYS A 204 -11.31 -16.93 0.92
C LYS A 204 -10.13 -15.98 0.94
N ALA A 205 -9.72 -15.56 2.13
CA ALA A 205 -8.50 -14.78 2.29
C ALA A 205 -7.26 -15.64 2.07
N PHE A 206 -6.25 -15.06 1.42
CA PHE A 206 -4.91 -15.61 1.32
C PHE A 206 -3.93 -14.66 2.01
N TYR A 207 -2.93 -15.21 2.68
CA TYR A 207 -1.98 -14.47 3.47
C TYR A 207 -0.57 -14.70 2.95
N ALA A 208 0.16 -13.61 2.76
CA ALA A 208 1.59 -13.61 2.48
C ALA A 208 2.27 -12.76 3.55
N LYS A 209 3.18 -13.37 4.30
CA LYS A 209 4.01 -12.69 5.30
C LYS A 209 5.29 -12.22 4.62
N GLY A 210 5.78 -11.05 5.02
CA GLY A 210 7.07 -10.54 4.60
C GLY A 210 7.87 -10.03 5.79
N SER A 211 9.12 -10.45 5.86
CA SER A 211 10.08 -10.10 6.90
C SER A 211 11.03 -9.01 6.40
N TYR A 212 11.36 -8.06 7.27
CA TYR A 212 12.30 -6.97 6.99
C TYR A 212 13.45 -6.99 8.00
N PHE A 213 14.65 -6.67 7.52
CA PHE A 213 15.85 -6.56 8.34
C PHE A 213 16.36 -5.12 8.29
N SER A 214 16.66 -4.54 9.46
CA SER A 214 17.31 -3.23 9.56
C SER A 214 18.82 -3.34 9.40
N TYR A 215 19.44 -2.29 8.87
CA TYR A 215 20.88 -2.16 8.80
C TYR A 215 21.36 -1.03 9.70
N SER A 216 22.29 -1.34 10.62
CA SER A 216 22.79 -0.39 11.62
C SER A 216 23.92 0.50 11.09
N GLY A 217 24.54 0.15 9.96
CA GLY A 217 25.55 0.96 9.31
C GLY A 217 24.95 2.12 8.49
N ALA A 218 25.83 2.90 7.85
CA ALA A 218 25.42 3.91 6.89
C ALA A 218 24.69 3.28 5.70
N ALA A 219 23.54 3.82 5.30
CA ALA A 219 22.78 3.28 4.18
C ALA A 219 23.65 3.19 2.91
N PRO A 220 23.64 2.04 2.19
CA PRO A 220 24.52 1.87 1.04
C PRO A 220 24.00 2.56 -0.23
N ALA A 221 22.82 3.18 -0.16
CA ALA A 221 22.29 4.03 -1.21
C ALA A 221 21.50 5.23 -0.65
N SER A 222 21.45 6.32 -1.40
CA SER A 222 20.66 7.51 -1.08
C SER A 222 19.21 7.47 -1.60
N ARG A 223 18.87 6.41 -2.34
CA ARG A 223 17.57 6.16 -2.98
C ARG A 223 17.15 4.70 -2.83
N LEU A 224 15.90 4.39 -3.16
CA LEU A 224 15.39 3.03 -3.08
C LEU A 224 16.00 2.16 -4.19
N ILE A 225 16.41 0.93 -3.88
CA ILE A 225 16.99 -0.01 -4.85
C ILE A 225 16.15 -1.29 -4.90
N TYR A 226 15.60 -1.56 -6.07
CA TYR A 226 14.73 -2.71 -6.33
C TYR A 226 15.39 -3.56 -7.41
N PRO A 227 15.44 -4.90 -7.28
CA PRO A 227 15.87 -5.73 -8.39
C PRO A 227 14.85 -5.67 -9.53
N ALA A 228 15.30 -5.95 -10.75
CA ALA A 228 14.40 -6.16 -11.86
C ALA A 228 13.43 -7.33 -11.54
N PRO A 229 12.14 -7.24 -11.92
CA PRO A 229 11.20 -8.33 -11.70
C PRO A 229 11.63 -9.60 -12.40
N GLU A 230 11.54 -10.74 -11.72
CA GLU A 230 11.82 -12.07 -12.27
C GLU A 230 10.53 -12.89 -12.35
N PRO A 231 10.32 -13.70 -13.40
CA PRO A 231 9.10 -14.50 -13.57
C PRO A 231 8.90 -15.55 -12.47
N ASP A 232 9.99 -16.11 -11.94
CA ASP A 232 9.96 -17.29 -11.06
C ASP A 232 10.02 -16.92 -9.56
N LEU A 233 10.15 -15.64 -9.22
CA LEU A 233 10.04 -15.20 -7.83
C LEU A 233 8.56 -15.02 -7.47
N ALA A 234 8.12 -15.67 -6.39
CA ALA A 234 6.81 -15.45 -5.77
C ALA A 234 6.62 -14.02 -5.19
N GLY A 235 7.56 -13.10 -5.46
CA GLY A 235 7.58 -11.72 -5.01
C GLY A 235 8.50 -10.86 -5.90
N LEU A 236 8.71 -9.61 -5.51
CA LEU A 236 9.49 -8.63 -6.28
C LEU A 236 11.00 -8.66 -5.97
N GLY A 237 11.47 -9.64 -5.20
CA GLY A 237 12.84 -9.72 -4.66
C GLY A 237 13.07 -8.82 -3.45
N THR A 238 14.23 -8.97 -2.79
CA THR A 238 14.59 -8.16 -1.61
C THR A 238 14.87 -6.72 -2.02
N HIS A 239 14.05 -5.78 -1.55
CA HIS A 239 14.27 -4.35 -1.80
C HIS A 239 15.23 -3.77 -0.76
N LEU A 240 16.00 -2.76 -1.16
CA LEU A 240 16.59 -1.79 -0.25
C LEU A 240 15.68 -0.58 -0.20
N THR A 241 15.20 -0.27 0.99
CA THR A 241 14.39 0.92 1.25
C THR A 241 15.01 1.77 2.34
N LEU A 242 14.56 3.02 2.43
CA LEU A 242 15.02 3.99 3.40
C LEU A 242 13.85 4.41 4.28
N ASP A 243 14.12 4.64 5.56
CA ASP A 243 13.20 5.39 6.41
C ASP A 243 13.41 6.91 6.29
N MET A 244 12.62 7.69 7.03
CA MET A 244 12.67 9.15 7.00
C MET A 244 14.00 9.72 7.54
N ALA A 245 14.73 8.96 8.37
CA ALA A 245 16.05 9.32 8.86
C ALA A 245 17.18 8.90 7.89
N GLY A 246 16.85 8.17 6.83
CA GLY A 246 17.79 7.68 5.84
C GLY A 246 18.44 6.34 6.18
N GLN A 247 17.95 5.60 7.18
CA GLN A 247 18.47 4.28 7.51
C GLN A 247 17.93 3.22 6.56
N ALA A 248 18.79 2.27 6.19
CA ALA A 248 18.45 1.21 5.24
C ALA A 248 17.70 0.05 5.90
N ARG A 249 16.72 -0.48 5.16
CA ARG A 249 16.03 -1.73 5.46
C ARG A 249 16.00 -2.63 4.23
N PHE A 250 16.11 -3.92 4.46
CA PHE A 250 16.08 -4.95 3.44
C PHE A 250 14.82 -5.80 3.58
N GLY A 251 14.09 -5.99 2.48
CA GLY A 251 12.88 -6.80 2.45
C GLY A 251 11.80 -6.25 1.53
N PRO A 252 10.58 -6.78 1.58
CA PRO A 252 10.23 -7.99 2.31
C PRO A 252 10.73 -9.26 1.60
N ASP A 253 10.95 -10.35 2.33
CA ASP A 253 10.82 -11.69 1.75
C ASP A 253 9.34 -12.08 1.56
N VAL A 254 9.07 -13.29 1.07
CA VAL A 254 7.70 -13.79 0.93
C VAL A 254 7.61 -15.19 1.55
N GLU A 255 6.83 -15.29 2.63
CA GLU A 255 6.48 -16.53 3.31
C GLU A 255 4.97 -16.79 3.19
N GLY A 256 4.60 -17.97 2.69
CA GLY A 256 3.21 -18.39 2.51
C GLY A 256 2.63 -18.03 1.15
N GLY A 257 2.13 -19.05 0.43
CA GLY A 257 1.57 -18.91 -0.91
C GLY A 257 1.48 -20.25 -1.65
N ALA A 258 0.77 -21.23 -1.08
CA ALA A 258 0.41 -22.43 -1.84
C ALA A 258 -0.94 -22.22 -2.53
N GLY A 259 -0.90 -22.01 -3.84
CA GLY A 259 -1.97 -22.43 -4.75
C GLY A 259 -2.99 -21.38 -5.16
N ASP A 260 -3.11 -21.24 -6.47
CA ASP A 260 -4.15 -20.53 -7.24
C ASP A 260 -3.86 -19.05 -7.53
N SER A 261 -3.67 -18.77 -8.82
CA SER A 261 -3.45 -17.46 -9.45
C SER A 261 -4.66 -16.51 -9.36
N ARG A 262 -5.69 -16.89 -8.59
CA ARG A 262 -6.82 -16.04 -8.17
C ARG A 262 -6.57 -15.34 -6.83
N VAL A 263 -5.31 -15.10 -6.48
CA VAL A 263 -4.93 -14.05 -5.52
C VAL A 263 -5.68 -12.80 -5.92
N CYS A 264 -6.27 -12.07 -4.96
CA CYS A 264 -7.03 -10.82 -5.14
C CYS A 264 -6.31 -9.81 -6.06
N ALA A 265 -6.36 -10.09 -7.36
CA ALA A 265 -6.13 -9.18 -8.43
C ALA A 265 -7.42 -8.40 -8.47
N TRP A 266 -7.32 -7.13 -8.06
CA TRP A 266 -8.32 -6.13 -8.40
C TRP A 266 -8.23 -5.91 -9.91
N ASP A 267 -8.72 -6.88 -10.68
CA ASP A 267 -9.00 -6.75 -12.10
C ASP A 267 -10.31 -5.99 -12.30
#